data_AF-A0A929FP82-F1
#
_entry.id   AF-A0A929FP82-F1
#
_cell.length_a   1.000
_cell.length_b   1.000
_cell.length_c   1.000
_cell.angle_alpha   90.00
_cell.angle_beta   90.00
_cell.angle_gamma   90.00
#
_symmetry.space_group_name_H-M   'P 1'
#
loop_
_entity.id
_entity.type
_entity.pdbx_description
1 polymer ?
#
loop_
_entity_poly.entity_id
_entity_poly.type
_entity_poly.pdbx_seq_one_letter_code
_entity_poly.pdbx_strand_id
1 'polypeptide(L)'
;MPDILLIGLKFRNQRRVLLGFAKWLLVIGIVWLPFAIQFATVSTPQFMNHWVALKPKPGIKNVVRMLTQKFTVNGGWPSPIVYPFYNVYTVMLVVLLGMALLGRNRKPQLFWVAVWGLLPSAAILCISYISSSIWIPRYLLFVAPYLLILLAIGFMKVWHWQRNVAIVVVLTYIVAVSGGLGYYYTKLNREDWRGIFQTISLNEKPGDSLVLHITKPRPEVVPEHYYQGSAPIHFLEISQELFPEENKQSEVEPARLTLPPIKSRSWVVYESSLGRGIEPETFRKLVEKQFNLQKHQIFFRDLELFLVTPRSTSTEVNSPPS
;
A
#
# COMPACT_ATOMS: atom_id res chain seq x y z
N MET A 1 14.15 23.25 -8.98
CA MET A 1 14.78 24.22 -8.03
C MET A 1 16.31 24.30 -8.18
N PRO A 2 17.07 23.20 -8.29
CA PRO A 2 18.53 23.28 -8.50
C PRO A 2 18.93 24.04 -9.78
N ASP A 3 18.18 23.86 -10.86
CA ASP A 3 18.51 24.46 -12.16
C ASP A 3 18.33 25.97 -12.20
N ILE A 4 17.36 26.52 -11.46
CA ILE A 4 17.13 27.97 -11.37
C ILE A 4 18.31 28.66 -10.68
N LEU A 5 18.80 28.06 -9.59
CA LEU A 5 19.98 28.54 -8.87
C LEU A 5 21.25 28.43 -9.73
N LEU A 6 21.41 27.32 -10.46
CA LEU A 6 22.55 27.12 -11.36
C LEU A 6 22.55 28.12 -12.52
N ILE A 7 21.39 28.37 -13.14
CA ILE A 7 21.24 29.35 -14.22
C ILE A 7 21.47 30.77 -13.68
N GLY A 8 20.92 31.09 -12.51
CA GLY A 8 21.13 32.38 -11.85
C GLY A 8 22.60 32.66 -11.56
N LEU A 9 23.32 31.68 -11.00
CA LEU A 9 24.74 31.82 -10.68
C LEU A 9 25.63 31.86 -11.93
N LYS A 10 25.37 30.98 -12.92
CA LYS A 10 26.17 30.87 -14.15
C LYS A 10 26.02 32.09 -15.06
N PHE A 11 24.82 32.66 -15.15
CA PHE A 11 24.51 33.77 -16.06
C PHE A 11 24.30 35.11 -15.35
N ARG A 12 24.81 35.28 -14.12
CA ARG A 12 24.61 36.49 -13.30
C ARG A 12 24.96 37.82 -14.00
N ASN A 13 25.93 37.80 -14.92
CA ASN A 13 26.36 38.98 -15.68
C ASN A 13 25.68 39.13 -17.05
N GLN A 14 24.82 38.19 -17.46
CA GLN A 14 24.17 38.18 -18.77
C GLN A 14 22.67 38.50 -18.64
N ARG A 15 22.35 39.77 -18.39
CA ARG A 15 20.96 40.23 -18.13
C ARG A 15 19.96 39.80 -19.22
N ARG A 16 20.33 39.83 -20.50
CA ARG A 16 19.44 39.40 -21.60
C ARG A 16 19.04 37.92 -21.49
N VAL A 17 19.98 37.04 -21.12
CA VAL A 17 19.73 35.60 -20.96
C VAL A 17 18.83 35.35 -19.75
N LEU A 18 19.09 36.03 -18.63
CA LEU A 18 18.26 35.93 -17.43
C LEU A 18 16.83 36.43 -17.69
N LEU A 19 16.66 37.55 -18.39
CA LEU A 19 15.34 38.08 -18.76
C LEU A 19 14.59 37.14 -19.72
N GLY A 20 15.27 36.59 -20.71
CA GLY A 20 14.69 35.58 -21.61
C GLY A 20 14.24 34.33 -20.85
N PHE A 21 15.09 33.80 -19.98
CA PHE A 21 14.77 32.67 -19.11
C PHE A 21 13.58 32.96 -18.18
N ALA A 22 13.58 34.12 -17.52
CA ALA A 22 12.49 34.55 -16.65
C ALA A 22 11.16 34.70 -17.41
N LYS A 23 11.17 35.28 -18.62
CA LYS A 23 9.98 35.38 -19.48
C LYS A 23 9.40 34.00 -19.80
N TRP A 24 10.24 33.05 -20.20
CA TRP A 24 9.78 31.68 -20.48
C TRP A 24 9.29 30.95 -19.23
N LEU A 25 9.97 31.13 -18.09
CA LEU A 25 9.54 30.55 -16.82
C LEU A 25 8.18 31.11 -16.36
N LEU A 26 7.94 32.40 -16.61
CA LEU A 26 6.65 33.06 -16.37
C LEU A 26 5.57 32.51 -17.30
N VAL A 27 5.84 32.36 -18.60
CA VAL A 27 4.91 31.74 -19.55
C VAL A 27 4.55 30.32 -19.13
N ILE A 28 5.55 29.50 -18.76
CA ILE A 28 5.33 28.15 -18.23
C ILE A 28 4.46 28.21 -16.97
N GLY A 29 4.75 29.12 -16.04
CA GLY A 29 3.97 29.32 -14.82
C GLY A 29 2.51 29.67 -15.09
N ILE A 30 2.23 30.58 -16.04
CA ILE A 30 0.86 30.95 -16.43
C ILE A 30 0.13 29.77 -17.07
N VAL A 31 0.78 29.08 -18.02
CA VAL A 31 0.19 27.91 -18.69
C VAL A 31 -0.12 26.79 -17.69
N TRP A 32 0.71 26.64 -16.66
CA TRP A 32 0.50 25.66 -15.59
C TRP A 32 -0.47 26.12 -14.49
N LEU A 33 -0.82 27.40 -14.42
CA LEU A 33 -1.61 27.96 -13.33
C LEU A 33 -2.99 27.28 -13.16
N PRO A 34 -3.77 27.02 -14.22
CA PRO A 34 -5.06 26.32 -14.09
C PRO A 34 -4.91 24.93 -13.48
N PHE A 35 -3.89 24.18 -13.92
CA PHE A 35 -3.58 22.86 -13.37
C PHE A 35 -3.13 22.95 -11.92
N ALA A 36 -2.24 23.89 -11.59
CA ALA A 36 -1.77 24.08 -10.22
C ALA A 36 -2.93 24.40 -9.26
N ILE A 37 -3.87 25.26 -9.68
CA ILE A 37 -5.08 25.58 -8.92
C ILE A 37 -5.96 24.33 -8.76
N GLN A 38 -6.23 23.59 -9.85
CA GLN A 38 -7.03 22.37 -9.80
C GLN A 38 -6.39 21.32 -8.87
N PHE A 39 -5.08 21.14 -8.95
CA PHE A 39 -4.35 20.25 -8.06
C PHE A 39 -4.43 20.70 -6.60
N ALA A 40 -4.25 21.99 -6.32
CA ALA A 40 -4.26 22.51 -4.96
C ALA A 40 -5.64 22.50 -4.30
N THR A 41 -6.69 22.78 -5.08
CA THR A 41 -8.05 23.00 -4.56
C THR A 41 -8.95 21.77 -4.61
N VAL A 42 -8.75 20.87 -5.58
CA VAL A 42 -9.63 19.72 -5.81
C VAL A 42 -8.88 18.42 -5.61
N SER A 43 -7.87 18.15 -6.45
CA SER A 43 -7.26 16.81 -6.53
C SER A 43 -6.44 16.45 -5.29
N THR A 44 -5.68 17.40 -4.74
CA THR A 44 -4.84 17.15 -3.55
C THR A 44 -5.71 16.93 -2.31
N PRO A 45 -6.68 17.81 -1.96
CA PRO A 45 -7.56 17.55 -0.83
C PRO A 45 -8.33 16.24 -0.98
N GLN A 46 -8.89 15.94 -2.16
CA GLN A 46 -9.61 14.69 -2.40
C GLN A 46 -8.71 13.46 -2.22
N PHE A 47 -7.48 13.50 -2.74
CA PHE A 47 -6.55 12.40 -2.60
C PHE A 47 -6.06 12.23 -1.15
N MET A 48 -5.73 13.34 -0.48
CA MET A 48 -5.16 13.33 0.87
C MET A 48 -6.20 12.99 1.95
N ASN A 49 -7.47 13.37 1.77
CA ASN A 49 -8.55 13.11 2.73
C ASN A 49 -9.26 11.76 2.54
N HIS A 50 -8.85 10.97 1.55
CA HIS A 50 -9.46 9.68 1.25
C HIS A 50 -8.60 8.53 1.83
N TRP A 51 -8.39 7.46 1.07
CA TRP A 51 -7.67 6.25 1.50
C TRP A 51 -6.25 6.47 2.08
N VAL A 52 -5.60 7.59 1.74
CA VAL A 52 -4.28 7.96 2.28
C VAL A 52 -4.40 8.48 3.72
N ALA A 53 -5.51 9.14 4.08
CA ALA A 53 -5.76 9.61 5.43
C ALA A 53 -5.85 8.44 6.43
N LEU A 54 -6.30 7.28 5.96
CA LEU A 54 -6.40 6.05 6.75
C LEU A 54 -5.05 5.37 7.01
N LYS A 55 -3.95 5.86 6.41
CA LYS A 55 -2.64 5.26 6.61
C LYS A 55 -1.92 5.87 7.80
N PRO A 56 -1.35 5.03 8.70
CA PRO A 56 -0.54 5.53 9.79
C PRO A 56 0.68 6.27 9.26
N LYS A 57 1.18 7.19 10.09
CA LYS A 57 2.41 7.93 9.80
C LYS A 57 3.57 6.94 9.71
N PRO A 58 4.55 7.17 8.82
CA PRO A 58 5.66 6.25 8.69
C PRO A 58 6.52 6.28 9.96
N GLY A 59 6.64 5.15 10.67
CA GLY A 59 7.63 5.00 11.73
C GLY A 59 9.06 4.94 11.17
N ILE A 60 10.07 5.24 11.99
CA ILE A 60 11.49 5.24 11.59
C ILE A 60 11.90 3.91 10.93
N LYS A 61 11.46 2.79 11.51
CA LYS A 61 11.69 1.45 10.98
C LYS A 61 11.13 1.28 9.56
N ASN A 62 9.95 1.85 9.29
CA ASN A 62 9.31 1.82 7.98
C ASN A 62 10.02 2.72 6.98
N VAL A 63 10.51 3.88 7.42
CA VAL A 63 11.35 4.76 6.58
C VAL A 63 12.61 4.02 6.13
N VAL A 64 13.34 3.43 7.07
CA VAL A 64 14.59 2.70 6.78
C VAL A 64 14.34 1.51 5.87
N ARG A 65 13.37 0.65 6.19
CA ARG A 65 13.00 -0.51 5.37
C ARG A 65 12.52 -0.11 3.98
N MET A 66 11.84 1.02 3.85
CA MET A 66 11.38 1.52 2.54
C MET A 66 12.57 1.89 1.65
N LEU A 67 13.54 2.62 2.19
CA LEU A 67 14.70 3.13 1.45
C LEU A 67 15.76 2.06 1.15
N THR A 68 15.72 0.93 1.85
CA THR A 68 16.72 -0.13 1.71
C THR A 68 16.10 -1.40 1.13
N GLN A 69 15.14 -1.98 1.84
CA GLN A 69 14.62 -3.30 1.53
C GLN A 69 13.55 -3.28 0.45
N LYS A 70 12.60 -2.34 0.46
CA LYS A 70 11.43 -2.39 -0.46
C LYS A 70 11.78 -2.22 -1.94
N PHE A 71 12.95 -1.67 -2.26
CA PHE A 71 13.45 -1.59 -3.65
C PHE A 71 14.15 -2.85 -4.12
N THR A 72 14.63 -3.70 -3.21
CA THR A 72 15.38 -4.92 -3.56
C THR A 72 14.57 -6.18 -3.32
N VAL A 73 13.78 -6.22 -2.25
CA VAL A 73 12.99 -7.39 -1.82
C VAL A 73 11.69 -6.95 -1.16
N ASN A 74 10.58 -7.55 -1.58
CA ASN A 74 9.33 -7.47 -0.83
C ASN A 74 9.30 -8.51 0.31
N GLY A 75 10.09 -8.27 1.37
CA GLY A 75 10.15 -9.14 2.54
C GLY A 75 9.11 -8.75 3.59
N GLY A 76 8.15 -9.62 3.87
CA GLY A 76 7.06 -9.38 4.83
C GLY A 76 6.53 -10.67 5.45
N TRP A 77 7.41 -11.64 5.63
CA TRP A 77 7.03 -13.00 5.97
C TRP A 77 7.13 -13.23 7.47
N PRO A 78 6.05 -13.63 8.13
CA PRO A 78 6.10 -14.06 9.52
C PRO A 78 6.73 -15.45 9.55
N SER A 79 8.06 -15.50 9.49
CA SER A 79 8.83 -16.70 9.81
C SER A 79 9.93 -16.33 10.80
N PRO A 80 10.12 -17.14 11.87
CA PRO A 80 11.09 -16.84 12.93
C PRO A 80 12.53 -16.77 12.41
N ILE A 81 12.82 -17.39 11.26
CA ILE A 81 14.16 -17.39 10.64
C ILE A 81 14.27 -16.29 9.57
N VAL A 82 13.21 -16.13 8.76
CA VAL A 82 13.23 -15.20 7.63
C VAL A 82 13.20 -13.74 8.10
N TYR A 83 12.44 -13.46 9.17
CA TYR A 83 12.33 -12.12 9.73
C TYR A 83 13.67 -11.54 10.23
N PRO A 84 14.46 -12.21 11.09
CA PRO A 84 15.75 -11.69 11.53
C PRO A 84 16.75 -11.58 10.36
N PHE A 85 16.74 -12.52 9.41
CA PHE A 85 17.60 -12.45 8.22
C PHE A 85 17.38 -11.13 7.45
N TYR A 86 16.12 -10.74 7.19
CA TYR A 86 15.84 -9.48 6.50
C TYR A 86 16.16 -8.22 7.32
N ASN A 87 16.16 -8.31 8.65
CA ASN A 87 16.64 -7.21 9.50
C ASN A 87 18.16 -7.04 9.36
N VAL A 88 18.92 -8.15 9.37
CA VAL A 88 20.37 -8.13 9.13
C VAL A 88 20.68 -7.60 7.73
N TYR A 89 19.94 -8.06 6.72
CA TYR A 89 20.04 -7.55 5.35
C TYR A 89 19.77 -6.03 5.28
N THR A 90 18.76 -5.54 6.02
CA THR A 90 18.46 -4.10 6.10
C THR A 90 19.63 -3.32 6.71
N VAL A 91 20.20 -3.81 7.82
CA VAL A 91 21.37 -3.18 8.46
C VAL A 91 22.56 -3.15 7.50
N MET A 92 22.81 -4.25 6.78
CA MET A 92 23.84 -4.32 5.75
C MET A 92 23.66 -3.23 4.69
N LEU A 93 22.44 -3.06 4.15
CA LEU A 93 22.15 -2.01 3.15
C LEU A 93 22.33 -0.59 3.72
N VAL A 94 21.92 -0.34 4.96
CA VAL A 94 22.15 0.94 5.64
C VAL A 94 23.64 1.23 5.76
N VAL A 95 24.44 0.22 6.13
CA VAL A 95 25.90 0.35 6.23
C VAL A 95 26.53 0.65 4.87
N LEU A 96 26.10 -0.04 3.80
CA LEU A 96 26.56 0.26 2.43
C LEU A 96 26.21 1.71 2.02
N LEU A 97 24.97 2.16 2.25
CA LEU A 97 24.54 3.54 2.01
C LEU A 97 25.38 4.55 2.82
N GLY A 98 25.61 4.27 4.10
CA GLY A 98 26.44 5.09 4.98
C GLY A 98 27.88 5.18 4.46
N MET A 99 28.49 4.06 4.07
CA MET A 99 29.83 4.05 3.46
C MET A 99 29.86 4.84 2.15
N ALA A 100 28.81 4.78 1.33
CA ALA A 100 28.72 5.57 0.11
C ALA A 100 28.76 7.07 0.43
N LEU A 101 27.92 7.53 1.36
CA LEU A 101 27.70 8.95 1.68
C LEU A 101 28.78 9.58 2.56
N LEU A 102 29.35 8.84 3.51
CA LEU A 102 30.32 9.34 4.50
C LEU A 102 31.78 9.25 4.04
N GLY A 103 32.03 8.81 2.80
CA GLY A 103 33.39 8.70 2.28
C GLY A 103 34.14 10.02 2.17
N ARG A 104 35.44 9.98 2.44
CA ARG A 104 36.36 11.13 2.42
C ARG A 104 36.46 11.80 1.02
N ASN A 105 36.32 11.03 -0.05
CA ASN A 105 36.42 11.52 -1.43
C ASN A 105 35.04 11.92 -1.99
N ARG A 106 34.61 13.15 -1.70
CA ARG A 106 33.35 13.71 -2.21
C ARG A 106 33.50 14.18 -3.67
N LYS A 107 33.41 13.23 -4.61
CA LYS A 107 33.25 13.58 -6.03
C LYS A 107 31.92 14.32 -6.24
N PRO A 108 31.88 15.42 -7.01
CA PRO A 108 30.65 16.19 -7.22
C PRO A 108 29.52 15.36 -7.84
N GLN A 109 29.86 14.35 -8.66
CA GLN A 109 28.88 13.43 -9.24
C GLN A 109 28.14 12.61 -8.17
N LEU A 110 28.84 12.16 -7.13
CA LEU A 110 28.24 11.40 -6.03
C LEU A 110 27.28 12.25 -5.22
N PHE A 111 27.62 13.52 -5.00
CA PHE A 111 26.74 14.47 -4.33
C PHE A 111 25.42 14.62 -5.09
N TRP A 112 25.46 14.75 -6.42
CA TRP A 112 24.25 14.85 -7.23
C TRP A 112 23.40 13.57 -7.17
N VAL A 113 24.01 12.39 -7.25
CA VAL A 113 23.28 11.12 -7.08
C VAL A 113 22.61 11.06 -5.71
N ALA A 114 23.31 11.46 -4.65
CA ALA A 114 22.75 11.50 -3.31
C ALA A 114 21.58 12.49 -3.18
N VAL A 115 21.71 13.70 -3.74
CA VAL A 115 20.63 14.69 -3.74
C VAL A 115 19.42 14.16 -4.49
N TRP A 116 19.58 13.56 -5.68
CA TRP A 116 18.45 13.04 -6.46
C TRP A 116 17.79 11.80 -5.83
N GLY A 117 18.51 10.99 -5.08
CA GLY A 117 17.93 9.87 -4.34
C GLY A 117 17.24 10.29 -3.04
N LEU A 118 17.85 11.20 -2.28
CA LEU A 118 17.41 11.54 -0.92
C LEU A 118 16.47 12.74 -0.86
N LEU A 119 16.62 13.75 -1.72
CA LEU A 119 15.80 14.96 -1.66
C LEU A 119 14.32 14.68 -1.98
N PRO A 120 13.96 13.95 -3.06
CA PRO A 120 12.55 13.67 -3.33
C PRO A 120 11.96 12.72 -2.28
N SER A 121 12.76 11.77 -1.79
CA SER A 121 12.39 10.92 -0.67
C SER A 121 12.08 11.74 0.57
N ALA A 122 12.95 12.68 0.95
CA ALA A 122 12.73 13.57 2.08
C ALA A 122 11.46 14.43 1.89
N ALA A 123 11.22 14.95 0.69
CA ALA A 123 10.02 15.72 0.39
C ALA A 123 8.73 14.89 0.59
N ILE A 124 8.67 13.67 0.05
CA ILE A 124 7.53 12.77 0.22
C ILE A 124 7.35 12.38 1.69
N LEU A 125 8.45 12.19 2.41
CA LEU A 125 8.42 11.90 3.84
C LEU A 125 7.85 13.08 4.64
N CYS A 126 8.31 14.30 4.36
CA CYS A 126 7.78 15.52 4.99
C CYS A 126 6.29 15.69 4.73
N ILE A 127 5.83 15.51 3.48
CA ILE A 127 4.40 15.55 3.13
C ILE A 127 3.63 14.48 3.91
N SER A 128 4.20 13.28 4.03
CA SER A 128 3.58 12.17 4.78
C SER A 128 3.42 12.49 6.27
N TYR A 129 4.37 13.21 6.87
CA TYR A 129 4.29 13.67 8.26
C TYR A 129 3.33 14.85 8.45
N ILE A 130 3.30 15.81 7.53
CA ILE A 130 2.49 17.03 7.67
C ILE A 130 1.01 16.77 7.36
N SER A 131 0.69 15.94 6.37
CA SER A 131 -0.68 15.72 5.88
C SER A 131 -1.10 14.25 6.03
N SER A 132 -1.21 13.49 4.94
CA SER A 132 -1.58 12.07 4.94
C SER A 132 -0.42 11.22 4.44
N SER A 133 -0.32 9.98 4.93
CA SER A 133 0.85 9.13 4.70
C SER A 133 0.92 8.61 3.25
N ILE A 134 1.67 9.33 2.41
CA ILE A 134 2.01 8.93 1.04
C ILE A 134 3.35 8.18 0.97
N TRP A 135 3.84 7.66 2.11
CA TRP A 135 5.09 6.91 2.19
C TRP A 135 4.91 5.47 1.71
N ILE A 136 4.75 5.30 0.39
CA ILE A 136 4.37 4.03 -0.25
C ILE A 136 5.37 3.71 -1.38
N PRO A 137 5.79 2.43 -1.58
CA PRO A 137 6.86 2.09 -2.52
C PRO A 137 6.69 2.68 -3.92
N ARG A 138 5.46 2.66 -4.46
CA ARG A 138 5.16 3.14 -5.82
C ARG A 138 5.49 4.62 -6.02
N TYR A 139 5.36 5.45 -4.99
CA TYR A 139 5.70 6.87 -5.07
C TYR A 139 7.18 7.13 -4.88
N LEU A 140 7.97 6.12 -4.52
CA LEU A 140 9.42 6.22 -4.39
C LEU A 140 10.16 5.47 -5.50
N LEU A 141 9.46 4.85 -6.46
CA LEU A 141 10.10 4.10 -7.55
C LEU A 141 11.07 4.96 -8.37
N PHE A 142 10.78 6.25 -8.53
CA PHE A 142 11.64 7.14 -9.30
C PHE A 142 12.98 7.47 -8.59
N VAL A 143 13.07 7.29 -7.26
CA VAL A 143 14.35 7.45 -6.53
C VAL A 143 15.19 6.16 -6.50
N ALA A 144 14.58 5.01 -6.83
CA ALA A 144 15.22 3.70 -6.78
C ALA A 144 16.56 3.62 -7.54
N PRO A 145 16.71 4.08 -8.80
CA PRO A 145 17.99 3.96 -9.50
C PRO A 145 19.14 4.69 -8.79
N TYR A 146 18.87 5.85 -8.19
CA TYR A 146 19.88 6.61 -7.44
C TYR A 146 20.31 5.88 -6.17
N LEU A 147 19.37 5.29 -5.44
CA LEU A 147 19.66 4.51 -4.24
C LEU A 147 20.45 3.24 -4.57
N LEU A 148 20.12 2.56 -5.68
CA LEU A 148 20.87 1.40 -6.15
C LEU A 148 22.31 1.76 -6.55
N ILE A 149 22.52 2.91 -7.22
CA ILE A 149 23.85 3.42 -7.53
C ILE A 149 24.65 3.70 -6.24
N LEU A 150 24.03 4.33 -5.23
CA LEU A 150 24.68 4.57 -3.95
C LEU A 150 25.07 3.26 -3.25
N LEU A 151 24.20 2.25 -3.27
CA LEU A 151 24.49 0.92 -2.72
C LEU A 151 25.66 0.26 -3.45
N ALA A 152 25.72 0.35 -4.79
CA ALA A 152 26.84 -0.17 -5.58
C ALA A 152 28.16 0.54 -5.23
N ILE A 153 28.15 1.87 -5.04
CA ILE A 153 29.32 2.63 -4.62
C ILE A 153 29.77 2.21 -3.21
N GLY A 154 28.82 2.04 -2.28
CA GLY A 154 29.08 1.52 -0.94
C GLY A 154 29.73 0.14 -0.98
N PHE A 155 29.20 -0.74 -1.83
CA PHE A 155 29.75 -2.07 -2.06
C PHE A 155 31.17 -2.04 -2.62
N MET A 156 31.46 -1.19 -3.62
CA MET A 156 32.81 -1.05 -4.17
C MET A 156 33.84 -0.61 -3.13
N LYS A 157 33.43 0.22 -2.16
CA LYS A 157 34.31 0.59 -1.03
C LYS A 157 34.61 -0.62 -0.14
N VAL A 158 33.62 -1.45 0.16
CA VAL A 158 33.82 -2.71 0.91
C VAL A 158 34.74 -3.65 0.13
N TRP A 159 34.53 -3.78 -1.18
CA TRP A 159 35.35 -4.63 -2.06
C TRP A 159 36.83 -4.24 -2.03
N HIS A 160 37.13 -2.94 -2.05
CA HIS A 160 38.50 -2.43 -1.98
C HIS A 160 39.09 -2.47 -0.57
N TRP A 161 38.25 -2.42 0.47
CA TRP A 161 38.71 -2.52 1.85
C TRP A 161 38.99 -3.96 2.28
N GLN A 162 38.03 -4.88 2.10
CA GLN A 162 38.18 -6.28 2.46
C GLN A 162 37.32 -7.19 1.55
N ARG A 163 37.98 -7.91 0.64
CA ARG A 163 37.30 -8.79 -0.34
C ARG A 163 36.44 -9.86 0.31
N ASN A 164 36.88 -10.46 1.42
CA ASN A 164 36.13 -11.53 2.09
C ASN A 164 34.76 -11.03 2.59
N VAL A 165 34.71 -9.83 3.19
CA VAL A 165 33.43 -9.23 3.62
C VAL A 165 32.56 -8.87 2.42
N ALA A 166 33.17 -8.38 1.34
CA ALA A 166 32.42 -8.10 0.12
C ALA A 166 31.77 -9.36 -0.50
N ILE A 167 32.45 -10.51 -0.46
CA ILE A 167 31.89 -11.80 -0.89
C ILE A 167 30.68 -12.16 -0.03
N VAL A 168 30.78 -12.03 1.30
CA VAL A 168 29.65 -12.27 2.22
C VAL A 168 28.46 -11.35 1.92
N VAL A 169 28.71 -10.08 1.63
CA VAL A 169 27.68 -9.11 1.23
C VAL A 169 26.98 -9.55 -0.07
N VAL A 170 27.73 -9.97 -1.08
CA VAL A 170 27.17 -10.46 -2.35
C VAL A 170 26.33 -11.71 -2.15
N LEU A 171 26.83 -12.70 -1.41
CA LEU A 171 26.09 -13.93 -1.13
C LEU A 171 24.79 -13.63 -0.38
N THR A 172 24.85 -12.76 0.64
CA THR A 172 23.67 -12.32 1.39
C THR A 172 22.66 -11.62 0.47
N TYR A 173 23.14 -10.75 -0.42
CA TYR A 173 22.29 -10.07 -1.40
C TYR A 173 21.63 -11.05 -2.37
N ILE A 174 22.38 -12.01 -2.92
CA ILE A 174 21.86 -13.04 -3.84
C ILE A 174 20.78 -13.87 -3.14
N VAL A 175 21.02 -14.33 -1.91
CA VAL A 175 20.04 -15.11 -1.14
C VAL A 175 18.78 -14.28 -0.87
N ALA A 176 18.93 -13.03 -0.43
CA ALA A 176 17.80 -12.16 -0.15
C ALA A 176 16.96 -11.86 -1.39
N VAL A 177 17.61 -11.47 -2.50
CA VAL A 177 16.93 -11.11 -3.74
C VAL A 177 16.32 -12.33 -4.41
N SER A 178 17.05 -13.44 -4.52
CA SER A 178 16.54 -14.67 -5.14
C SER A 178 15.38 -15.26 -4.34
N GLY A 179 15.47 -15.27 -3.00
CA GLY A 179 14.35 -15.70 -2.15
C GLY A 179 13.14 -14.77 -2.27
N GLY A 180 13.37 -13.46 -2.34
CA GLY A 180 12.33 -12.45 -2.55
C GLY A 180 11.61 -12.61 -3.90
N LEU A 181 12.36 -12.75 -4.99
CA LEU A 181 11.83 -12.98 -6.34
C LEU A 181 11.14 -14.33 -6.44
N GLY A 182 11.77 -15.38 -5.92
CA GLY A 182 11.21 -16.72 -5.91
C GLY A 182 9.82 -16.72 -5.30
N TYR A 183 9.65 -16.06 -4.15
CA TYR A 183 8.31 -15.90 -3.59
C TYR A 183 7.36 -15.09 -4.44
N TYR A 184 7.82 -13.92 -4.88
CA TYR A 184 6.98 -13.00 -5.64
C TYR A 184 6.37 -13.67 -6.87
N TYR A 185 7.13 -14.54 -7.55
CA TYR A 185 6.70 -15.22 -8.76
C TYR A 185 6.07 -16.60 -8.54
N THR A 186 6.39 -17.31 -7.44
CA THR A 186 5.86 -18.66 -7.20
C THR A 186 4.66 -18.71 -6.28
N LYS A 187 4.44 -17.69 -5.45
CA LYS A 187 3.27 -17.62 -4.58
C LYS A 187 2.31 -16.58 -5.13
N LEU A 188 1.13 -17.04 -5.53
CA LEU A 188 0.00 -16.14 -5.76
C LEU A 188 -0.23 -15.39 -4.45
N ASN A 189 -0.05 -14.08 -4.45
CA ASN A 189 -0.16 -13.27 -3.23
C ASN A 189 -1.26 -12.21 -3.36
N ARG A 190 -2.25 -12.49 -4.22
CA ARG A 190 -3.40 -11.64 -4.53
C ARG A 190 -4.66 -12.42 -4.16
N GLU A 191 -5.63 -11.79 -3.50
CA GLU A 191 -6.91 -12.45 -3.29
C GLU A 191 -7.61 -12.66 -4.64
N ASP A 192 -8.36 -13.76 -4.75
CA ASP A 192 -9.06 -14.14 -5.98
C ASP A 192 -10.44 -13.48 -6.10
N TRP A 193 -10.44 -12.14 -6.12
CA TRP A 193 -11.67 -11.36 -6.33
C TRP A 193 -12.35 -11.70 -7.65
N ARG A 194 -11.55 -11.98 -8.69
CA ARG A 194 -12.06 -12.38 -9.99
C ARG A 194 -12.86 -13.67 -9.89
N GLY A 195 -12.33 -14.71 -9.25
CA GLY A 195 -13.02 -15.98 -9.06
C GLY A 195 -14.32 -15.83 -8.26
N ILE A 196 -14.33 -15.01 -7.21
CA ILE A 196 -15.54 -14.72 -6.42
C ILE A 196 -16.62 -14.09 -7.31
N PHE A 197 -16.32 -12.96 -7.94
CA PHE A 197 -17.34 -12.23 -8.69
C PHE A 197 -17.78 -12.95 -9.95
N GLN A 198 -16.91 -13.77 -10.58
CA GLN A 198 -17.31 -14.68 -11.64
C GLN A 198 -18.28 -15.75 -11.12
N THR A 199 -18.01 -16.32 -9.95
CA THR A 199 -18.92 -17.31 -9.34
C THR A 199 -20.28 -16.71 -9.02
N ILE A 200 -20.32 -15.49 -8.47
CA ILE A 200 -21.57 -14.77 -8.20
C ILE A 200 -22.30 -14.49 -9.51
N SER A 201 -21.63 -13.86 -10.49
CA SER A 201 -22.26 -13.44 -11.75
C SER A 201 -22.83 -14.63 -12.56
N LEU A 202 -22.23 -15.82 -12.45
CA LEU A 202 -22.73 -17.03 -13.11
C LEU A 202 -23.94 -17.68 -12.41
N ASN A 203 -24.17 -17.37 -11.13
CA ASN A 203 -25.18 -18.03 -10.30
C ASN A 203 -26.22 -17.07 -9.70
N GLU A 204 -26.10 -15.77 -9.99
CA GLU A 204 -27.03 -14.75 -9.54
C GLU A 204 -28.42 -14.99 -10.13
N LYS A 205 -29.44 -14.71 -9.33
CA LYS A 205 -30.84 -14.70 -9.76
C LYS A 205 -31.44 -13.32 -9.51
N PRO A 206 -32.48 -12.94 -10.28
CA PRO A 206 -33.23 -11.73 -9.99
C PRO A 206 -33.69 -11.70 -8.53
N GLY A 207 -33.41 -10.60 -7.83
CA GLY A 207 -33.74 -10.42 -6.40
C GLY A 207 -32.65 -10.84 -5.42
N ASP A 208 -31.51 -11.35 -5.90
CA ASP A 208 -30.33 -11.54 -5.05
C ASP A 208 -29.77 -10.18 -4.59
N SER A 209 -29.04 -10.16 -3.47
CA SER A 209 -28.22 -9.01 -3.07
C SER A 209 -26.82 -9.45 -2.64
N LEU A 210 -25.84 -8.56 -2.76
CA LEU A 210 -24.46 -8.78 -2.37
C LEU A 210 -24.16 -8.02 -1.07
N VAL A 211 -23.56 -8.70 -0.11
CA VAL A 211 -23.09 -8.14 1.15
C VAL A 211 -21.58 -8.34 1.22
N LEU A 212 -20.81 -7.26 1.21
CA LEU A 212 -19.36 -7.30 1.10
C LEU A 212 -18.69 -6.81 2.39
N HIS A 213 -17.91 -7.65 3.04
CA HIS A 213 -16.94 -7.27 4.07
C HIS A 213 -15.55 -7.22 3.44
N ILE A 214 -15.08 -6.02 3.12
CA ILE A 214 -13.78 -5.76 2.50
C ILE A 214 -13.01 -4.80 3.42
N THR A 215 -11.85 -5.24 3.90
CA THR A 215 -11.00 -4.54 4.88
C THR A 215 -10.08 -3.49 4.26
N LYS A 216 -10.19 -3.29 2.94
CA LYS A 216 -9.31 -2.40 2.19
C LYS A 216 -9.76 -0.93 2.30
N PRO A 217 -8.83 0.03 2.21
CA PRO A 217 -9.14 1.47 2.24
C PRO A 217 -10.06 2.01 1.11
N ARG A 218 -10.37 1.18 0.10
CA ARG A 218 -11.26 1.46 -1.04
C ARG A 218 -12.03 0.19 -1.40
N PRO A 219 -13.00 -0.21 -0.58
CA PRO A 219 -13.73 -1.45 -0.80
C PRO A 219 -14.51 -1.43 -2.13
N GLU A 220 -14.97 -0.26 -2.58
CA GLU A 220 -15.76 -0.04 -3.79
C GLU A 220 -15.05 -0.39 -5.10
N VAL A 221 -13.73 -0.20 -5.16
CA VAL A 221 -12.93 -0.46 -6.38
C VAL A 221 -12.97 -1.93 -6.77
N VAL A 222 -13.18 -2.82 -5.80
CA VAL A 222 -13.18 -4.26 -6.04
C VAL A 222 -14.41 -4.67 -6.87
N PRO A 223 -15.66 -4.47 -6.43
CA PRO A 223 -16.82 -4.79 -7.25
C PRO A 223 -16.87 -3.96 -8.55
N GLU A 224 -16.49 -2.67 -8.54
CA GLU A 224 -16.44 -1.86 -9.77
C GLU A 224 -15.59 -2.49 -10.89
N HIS A 225 -14.53 -3.20 -10.50
CA HIS A 225 -13.60 -3.80 -11.45
C HIS A 225 -13.92 -5.24 -11.82
N TYR A 226 -14.45 -6.04 -10.88
CA TYR A 226 -14.61 -7.49 -11.07
C TYR A 226 -16.05 -7.95 -11.22
N TYR A 227 -17.02 -7.19 -10.74
CA TYR A 227 -18.42 -7.58 -10.77
C TYR A 227 -19.11 -7.08 -12.03
N GLN A 228 -19.76 -7.99 -12.75
CA GLN A 228 -20.48 -7.71 -13.98
C GLN A 228 -21.98 -8.00 -13.86
N GLY A 229 -22.43 -8.38 -12.66
CA GLY A 229 -23.81 -8.70 -12.37
C GLY A 229 -24.66 -7.49 -12.03
N SER A 230 -25.93 -7.75 -11.71
CA SER A 230 -26.96 -6.72 -11.54
C SER A 230 -27.48 -6.59 -10.10
N ALA A 231 -27.15 -7.53 -9.22
CA ALA A 231 -27.64 -7.50 -7.84
C ALA A 231 -27.06 -6.32 -7.04
N PRO A 232 -27.89 -5.66 -6.19
CA PRO A 232 -27.49 -4.52 -5.37
C PRO A 232 -26.40 -4.90 -4.37
N ILE A 233 -25.46 -3.99 -4.15
CA ILE A 233 -24.27 -4.19 -3.31
C ILE A 233 -24.41 -3.39 -2.02
N HIS A 234 -24.19 -4.08 -0.90
CA HIS A 234 -24.17 -3.51 0.45
C HIS A 234 -22.81 -3.77 1.09
N PHE A 235 -22.13 -2.72 1.54
CA PHE A 235 -20.87 -2.87 2.27
C PHE A 235 -21.16 -2.99 3.76
N LEU A 236 -20.52 -3.96 4.42
CA LEU A 236 -20.53 -4.06 5.87
C LEU A 236 -19.61 -2.98 6.43
N GLU A 237 -20.18 -2.07 7.22
CA GLU A 237 -19.47 -0.92 7.76
C GLU A 237 -18.43 -1.41 8.78
N ILE A 238 -17.15 -1.23 8.45
CA ILE A 238 -16.04 -1.52 9.35
C ILE A 238 -15.81 -0.25 10.17
N SER A 239 -16.07 -0.32 11.48
CA SER A 239 -15.79 0.80 12.40
C SER A 239 -14.33 1.23 12.27
N GLN A 240 -14.10 2.52 12.00
CA GLN A 240 -12.79 3.13 11.69
C GLN A 240 -11.70 2.93 12.76
N GLU A 241 -12.07 2.48 13.96
CA GLU A 241 -11.17 2.16 15.08
C GLU A 241 -10.24 0.95 14.80
N LEU A 242 -10.44 0.23 13.69
CA LEU A 242 -9.78 -1.04 13.32
C LEU A 242 -8.47 -0.93 12.53
N PHE A 243 -7.90 0.26 12.35
CA PHE A 243 -6.55 0.43 11.79
C PHE A 243 -5.53 0.79 12.88
N PRO A 244 -5.24 -0.09 13.87
CA PRO A 244 -4.19 0.19 14.83
C PRO A 244 -2.84 0.30 14.11
N GLU A 245 -2.01 1.22 14.62
CA GLU A 245 -0.57 1.25 14.41
C GLU A 245 0.00 -0.19 14.44
N GLU A 246 0.97 -0.49 13.56
CA GLU A 246 1.60 -1.81 13.32
C GLU A 246 2.13 -2.55 14.58
N ASN A 247 2.00 -1.98 15.78
CA ASN A 247 2.48 -2.47 17.06
C ASN A 247 1.40 -2.74 18.13
N LYS A 248 0.11 -2.61 17.84
CA LYS A 248 -0.94 -3.03 18.79
C LYS A 248 -1.73 -4.20 18.24
N GLN A 249 -1.38 -5.41 18.69
CA GLN A 249 -2.32 -6.52 18.81
C GLN A 249 -3.38 -6.11 19.83
N SER A 250 -4.27 -5.21 19.43
CA SER A 250 -5.48 -4.95 20.20
C SER A 250 -6.42 -6.10 19.89
N GLU A 251 -6.72 -6.91 20.90
CA GLU A 251 -7.89 -7.78 20.92
C GLU A 251 -9.10 -6.93 20.52
N VAL A 252 -9.49 -7.04 19.25
CA VAL A 252 -10.74 -6.47 18.77
C VAL A 252 -11.81 -7.34 19.37
N GLU A 253 -12.57 -6.82 20.34
CA GLU A 253 -13.72 -7.56 20.85
C GLU A 253 -14.65 -7.95 19.68
N PRO A 254 -14.99 -9.24 19.52
CA PRO A 254 -15.85 -9.73 18.43
C PRO A 254 -17.32 -9.27 18.53
N ALA A 255 -17.63 -8.31 19.40
CA ALA A 255 -18.97 -8.10 19.96
C ALA A 255 -19.92 -7.21 19.15
N ARG A 256 -19.56 -6.73 17.94
CA ARG A 256 -20.43 -5.79 17.19
C ARG A 256 -20.63 -6.04 15.70
N LEU A 257 -20.17 -7.16 15.14
CA LEU A 257 -20.50 -7.49 13.74
C LEU A 257 -21.88 -8.15 13.69
N THR A 258 -22.93 -7.34 13.50
CA THR A 258 -24.28 -7.85 13.20
C THR A 258 -24.50 -7.71 11.70
N LEU A 259 -24.77 -8.82 11.00
CA LEU A 259 -25.13 -8.74 9.59
C LEU A 259 -26.52 -8.10 9.47
N PRO A 260 -26.73 -7.19 8.50
CA PRO A 260 -28.03 -6.57 8.31
C PRO A 260 -29.08 -7.65 7.99
N PRO A 261 -30.33 -7.49 8.44
CA PRO A 261 -31.39 -8.44 8.11
C PRO A 261 -31.58 -8.46 6.59
N ILE A 262 -31.51 -9.66 6.02
CA ILE A 262 -31.61 -9.87 4.59
C ILE A 262 -33.04 -10.30 4.25
N LYS A 263 -33.66 -9.66 3.28
CA LYS A 263 -35.06 -9.96 2.86
C LYS A 263 -35.17 -11.10 1.86
N SER A 264 -34.09 -11.40 1.13
CA SER A 264 -34.06 -12.38 0.04
C SER A 264 -32.77 -13.22 0.07
N ARG A 265 -32.52 -14.00 -0.97
CA ARG A 265 -31.27 -14.75 -1.14
C ARG A 265 -30.11 -13.76 -1.31
N SER A 266 -28.98 -14.00 -0.64
CA SER A 266 -27.83 -13.09 -0.71
C SER A 266 -26.49 -13.80 -0.78
N TRP A 267 -25.56 -13.13 -1.46
CA TRP A 267 -24.16 -13.48 -1.51
C TRP A 267 -23.41 -12.66 -0.47
N VAL A 268 -22.87 -13.31 0.55
CA VAL A 268 -22.03 -12.67 1.58
C VAL A 268 -20.57 -12.98 1.25
N VAL A 269 -19.77 -11.95 1.05
CA VAL A 269 -18.32 -12.07 0.84
C VAL A 269 -17.60 -11.57 2.08
N TYR A 270 -16.73 -12.41 2.63
CA TYR A 270 -15.96 -12.11 3.82
C TYR A 270 -14.46 -12.18 3.55
N GLU A 271 -13.78 -11.04 3.65
CA GLU A 271 -12.32 -10.98 3.67
C GLU A 271 -11.81 -11.05 5.11
N SER A 272 -11.15 -12.15 5.46
CA SER A 272 -10.49 -12.31 6.78
C SER A 272 -9.02 -11.84 6.80
N SER A 273 -8.53 -11.30 5.66
CA SER A 273 -7.09 -11.14 5.46
C SER A 273 -6.45 -10.20 6.50
N LEU A 274 -5.27 -10.62 7.00
CA LEU A 274 -4.32 -9.87 7.85
C LEU A 274 -4.64 -9.78 9.36
N GLY A 275 -5.42 -10.70 9.92
CA GLY A 275 -5.74 -10.67 11.37
C GLY A 275 -6.56 -9.44 11.76
N ARG A 276 -7.30 -8.89 10.79
CA ARG A 276 -8.20 -7.75 10.95
C ARG A 276 -9.61 -8.27 10.74
N GLY A 277 -10.37 -8.36 11.81
CA GLY A 277 -11.71 -8.91 11.80
C GLY A 277 -11.86 -10.09 12.75
N ILE A 278 -13.06 -10.68 12.75
CA ILE A 278 -13.37 -11.87 13.54
C ILE A 278 -12.67 -13.08 12.90
N GLU A 279 -12.22 -14.04 13.71
CA GLU A 279 -11.69 -15.30 13.20
C GLU A 279 -12.69 -15.95 12.21
N PRO A 280 -12.22 -16.50 11.06
CA PRO A 280 -13.11 -17.04 10.02
C PRO A 280 -14.15 -18.02 10.55
N GLU A 281 -13.75 -18.88 11.50
CA GLU A 281 -14.66 -19.84 12.13
C GLU A 281 -15.78 -19.16 12.93
N THR A 282 -15.45 -18.09 13.63
CA THR A 282 -16.43 -17.33 14.41
C THR A 282 -17.38 -16.56 13.49
N PHE A 283 -16.88 -16.02 12.36
CA PHE A 283 -17.73 -15.41 11.35
C PHE A 283 -18.66 -16.45 10.69
N ARG A 284 -18.16 -17.64 10.36
CA ARG A 284 -18.98 -18.75 9.84
C ARG A 284 -20.11 -19.11 10.83
N LYS A 285 -19.78 -19.27 12.12
CA LYS A 285 -20.80 -19.54 13.17
C LYS A 285 -21.85 -18.43 13.26
N LEU A 286 -21.46 -17.16 13.07
CA LEU A 286 -22.38 -16.02 13.02
C LEU A 286 -23.34 -16.15 11.82
N VAL A 287 -22.82 -16.41 10.63
CA VAL A 287 -23.61 -16.59 9.40
C VAL A 287 -24.59 -17.75 9.55
N GLU A 288 -24.13 -18.89 10.05
CA GLU A 288 -24.96 -20.08 10.31
C GLU A 288 -25.98 -19.85 11.42
N LYS A 289 -25.74 -18.94 12.37
CA LYS A 289 -26.72 -18.59 13.41
C LYS A 289 -27.83 -17.68 12.89
N GLN A 290 -27.50 -16.75 11.98
CA GLN A 290 -28.43 -15.74 11.49
C GLN A 290 -29.20 -16.17 10.23
N PHE A 291 -28.61 -17.04 9.39
CA PHE A 291 -29.14 -17.39 8.09
C PHE A 291 -29.15 -18.90 7.82
N ASN A 292 -29.92 -19.30 6.81
CA ASN A 292 -29.86 -20.62 6.22
C ASN A 292 -28.79 -20.64 5.13
N LEU A 293 -27.74 -21.43 5.33
CA LEU A 293 -26.61 -21.56 4.40
C LEU A 293 -26.96 -22.50 3.24
N GLN A 294 -26.89 -22.00 2.01
CA GLN A 294 -27.10 -22.80 0.79
C GLN A 294 -25.79 -23.30 0.18
N LYS A 295 -24.77 -22.42 0.16
CA LYS A 295 -23.45 -22.74 -0.40
C LYS A 295 -22.38 -21.99 0.39
N HIS A 296 -21.26 -22.65 0.62
CA HIS A 296 -20.05 -22.02 1.13
C HIS A 296 -18.86 -22.44 0.26
N GLN A 297 -18.03 -21.46 -0.09
CA GLN A 297 -16.82 -21.69 -0.88
C GLN A 297 -15.70 -20.80 -0.36
N ILE A 298 -14.54 -21.41 -0.13
CA ILE A 298 -13.34 -20.71 0.32
C ILE A 298 -12.46 -20.45 -0.91
N PHE A 299 -12.06 -19.20 -1.08
CA PHE A 299 -11.12 -18.74 -2.10
C PHE A 299 -9.77 -18.45 -1.45
N PHE A 300 -8.77 -18.21 -2.29
CA PHE A 300 -7.39 -17.97 -1.85
C PHE A 300 -7.28 -16.79 -0.87
N ARG A 301 -6.46 -16.93 0.19
CA ARG A 301 -6.21 -15.92 1.26
C ARG A 301 -7.42 -15.64 2.17
N ASP A 302 -8.12 -16.69 2.60
CA ASP A 302 -9.21 -16.62 3.58
C ASP A 302 -10.33 -15.67 3.16
N LEU A 303 -10.60 -15.70 1.85
CA LEU A 303 -11.67 -14.97 1.21
C LEU A 303 -12.85 -15.95 1.08
N GLU A 304 -13.90 -15.72 1.85
CA GLU A 304 -15.01 -16.66 1.94
C GLU A 304 -16.25 -16.13 1.23
N LEU A 305 -16.91 -17.01 0.48
CA LEU A 305 -18.16 -16.74 -0.22
C LEU A 305 -19.26 -17.61 0.37
N PHE A 306 -20.32 -16.96 0.86
CA PHE A 306 -21.51 -17.63 1.36
C PHE A 306 -22.70 -17.26 0.49
N LEU A 307 -23.53 -18.24 0.16
CA LEU A 307 -24.87 -18.04 -0.37
C LEU A 307 -25.86 -18.35 0.75
N VAL A 308 -26.66 -17.38 1.13
CA VAL A 308 -27.54 -17.46 2.31
C VAL A 308 -28.98 -17.06 1.99
N THR A 309 -29.91 -17.53 2.82
CA THR A 309 -31.32 -17.10 2.82
C THR A 309 -31.78 -16.78 4.23
N PRO A 310 -32.76 -15.87 4.41
CA PRO A 310 -33.30 -15.56 5.73
C PRO A 310 -33.83 -16.82 6.42
N ARG A 311 -33.62 -16.90 7.74
CA ARG A 311 -34.37 -17.84 8.58
C ARG A 311 -35.79 -17.34 8.72
N SER A 312 -36.75 -18.23 8.51
CA SER A 312 -38.19 -17.97 8.51
C SER A 312 -38.72 -17.60 9.90
N THR A 313 -38.24 -16.53 10.53
CA THR A 313 -38.75 -16.06 11.83
C THR A 313 -38.64 -14.54 11.94
N SER A 314 -39.63 -13.83 11.37
CA SER A 314 -40.19 -12.56 11.88
C SER A 314 -41.06 -11.90 10.80
N THR A 315 -42.26 -12.43 10.61
CA THR A 315 -43.36 -11.66 9.99
C THR A 315 -44.65 -12.06 10.68
N GLU A 316 -44.75 -11.70 11.95
CA GLU A 316 -46.03 -11.40 12.61
C GLU A 316 -45.87 -10.02 13.24
N VAL A 317 -45.95 -8.98 12.42
CA VAL A 317 -46.28 -7.65 12.89
C VAL A 317 -47.80 -7.60 12.93
N ASN A 318 -48.33 -7.65 14.15
CA ASN A 318 -49.74 -7.51 14.48
C ASN A 318 -50.41 -6.41 13.66
N SER A 319 -51.38 -6.80 12.83
CA SER A 319 -52.41 -5.88 12.34
C SER A 319 -53.41 -5.67 13.48
N PRO A 320 -53.79 -4.43 13.84
CA PRO A 320 -54.82 -4.23 14.84
C PRO A 320 -56.18 -4.65 14.26
N PRO A 321 -57.05 -5.30 15.05
CA PRO A 321 -58.40 -5.62 14.60
C PRO A 321 -59.21 -4.34 14.42
N SER A 322 -60.00 -4.36 13.35
CA SER A 322 -60.98 -3.37 12.88
C SER A 322 -62.00 -2.94 13.91
#